data_AF-A0A7V9KG35-F1
#
_entry.id   AF-A0A7V9KG35-F1
#
_cell.length_a   1.000
_cell.length_b   1.000
_cell.length_c   1.000
_cell.angle_alpha   90.00
_cell.angle_beta   90.00
_cell.angle_gamma   90.00
#
_symmetry.space_group_name_H-M   'P 1'
#
loop_
_entity.id
_entity.type
_entity.pdbx_description
1 polymer ?
#
loop_
_entity_poly.entity_id
_entity_poly.type
_entity_poly.pdbx_seq_one_letter_code
_entity_poly.pdbx_strand_id
1 'polypeptide(L)'
;MRLMEGVEVTKTPRIKAALAELQQMIAGRYPPATFSDTIGTDPIGFYLDVTADVDDTDEVWELIVDRLVDIQVEDELPIQVSLHQTPERQEAAWREYLATRAAAKESEAVVSRAVTAALALPD
;
A
#
# COMPACT_ATOMS: atom_id res chain seq x y z
N MET A 1 -20.57 30.72 -5.23
CA MET A 1 -20.05 29.35 -5.06
C MET A 1 -20.93 28.67 -4.02
N ARG A 2 -21.82 27.76 -4.44
CA ARG A 2 -22.87 27.18 -3.60
C ARG A 2 -22.26 25.97 -2.88
N LEU A 3 -22.39 25.95 -1.56
CA LEU A 3 -22.04 24.83 -0.68
C LEU A 3 -22.70 23.55 -1.22
N MET A 4 -21.92 22.54 -1.60
CA MET A 4 -22.45 21.18 -1.67
C MET A 4 -22.60 20.73 -0.21
N GLU A 5 -23.84 20.42 0.17
CA GLU A 5 -24.23 20.03 1.52
C GLU A 5 -23.29 18.94 2.04
N GLY A 6 -22.73 19.16 3.23
CA GLY A 6 -21.75 18.27 3.84
C GLY A 6 -22.36 16.89 4.04
N VAL A 7 -21.80 15.88 3.38
CA VAL A 7 -22.10 14.49 3.70
C VAL A 7 -21.51 14.23 5.07
N GLU A 8 -22.36 14.20 6.09
CA GLU A 8 -21.98 13.89 7.46
C GLU A 8 -21.74 12.37 7.56
N VAL A 9 -20.52 11.94 7.24
CA VAL A 9 -20.12 10.54 7.39
C VAL A 9 -19.85 10.25 8.87
N THR A 10 -20.79 9.60 9.53
CA THR A 10 -20.69 9.26 10.95
C THR A 10 -20.29 7.80 11.15
N LYS A 11 -19.35 7.53 12.07
CA LYS A 11 -18.99 6.15 12.48
C LYS A 11 -20.16 5.51 13.23
N THR A 12 -21.09 4.91 12.49
CA THR A 12 -22.21 4.16 13.06
C THR A 12 -21.70 2.95 13.87
N PRO A 13 -22.50 2.35 14.77
CA PRO A 13 -22.11 1.13 15.46
C PRO A 13 -21.73 -0.02 14.51
N ARG A 14 -22.37 -0.13 13.34
CA ARG A 14 -22.05 -1.13 12.30
C ARG A 14 -20.66 -0.90 11.71
N ILE A 15 -20.31 0.33 11.36
CA ILE A 15 -18.97 0.68 10.87
C ILE A 15 -17.91 0.37 11.92
N LYS A 16 -18.14 0.76 13.18
CA LYS A 16 -17.19 0.48 14.27
C LYS A 16 -16.97 -1.02 14.46
N ALA A 17 -18.03 -1.82 14.37
CA ALA A 17 -17.93 -3.27 14.47
C ALA A 17 -17.14 -3.87 13.30
N ALA A 18 -17.43 -3.45 12.06
CA ALA A 18 -16.71 -3.92 10.87
C ALA A 18 -15.22 -3.54 10.88
N LEU A 19 -14.89 -2.30 11.28
CA LEU A 19 -13.49 -1.88 11.45
C LEU A 19 -12.77 -2.71 12.52
N ALA A 20 -13.43 -2.94 13.66
CA ALA A 20 -12.87 -3.77 14.73
C ALA A 20 -12.67 -5.23 14.31
N GLU A 21 -13.59 -5.78 13.51
CA GLU A 21 -13.49 -7.12 12.94
C GLU A 21 -12.25 -7.26 12.05
N LEU A 22 -12.08 -6.34 11.08
CA LEU A 22 -10.91 -6.33 10.20
C LEU A 22 -9.60 -6.18 10.99
N GLN A 23 -9.57 -5.28 11.98
CA GLN A 23 -8.40 -5.11 12.86
C GLN A 23 -8.07 -6.39 13.63
N GLN A 24 -9.09 -7.10 14.14
CA GLN A 24 -8.88 -8.35 14.87
C GLN A 24 -8.38 -9.48 13.97
N MET A 25 -8.92 -9.61 12.76
CA MET A 25 -8.45 -10.58 11.78
C MET A 25 -6.96 -10.39 11.48
N ILE A 26 -6.57 -9.14 11.18
CA ILE A 26 -5.18 -8.79 10.87
C ILE A 26 -4.29 -8.99 12.09
N ALA A 27 -4.66 -8.46 13.27
CA ALA A 27 -3.86 -8.57 14.49
C ALA A 27 -3.71 -10.03 14.97
N GLY A 28 -4.67 -10.90 14.64
CA GLY A 28 -4.60 -12.33 14.93
C GLY A 28 -3.45 -13.04 14.20
N ARG A 29 -3.11 -12.59 12.98
CA ARG A 29 -1.99 -13.14 12.19
C ARG A 29 -0.72 -12.30 12.27
N TYR A 30 -0.88 -10.99 12.37
CA TYR A 30 0.20 -9.99 12.41
C TYR A 30 0.08 -9.15 13.70
N PRO A 31 0.46 -9.69 14.87
CA PRO A 31 0.34 -8.98 16.15
C PRO A 31 1.00 -7.59 16.22
N PRO A 32 2.14 -7.30 15.55
CA PRO A 32 2.73 -5.96 15.60
C PRO A 32 2.08 -4.96 14.63
N ALA A 33 1.03 -5.34 13.90
CA ALA A 33 0.35 -4.45 12.99
C ALA A 33 -0.25 -3.23 13.72
N THR A 34 -0.16 -2.06 13.10
CA THR A 34 -0.75 -0.83 13.60
C THR A 34 -1.88 -0.35 12.69
N PHE A 35 -2.85 0.32 13.28
CA PHE A 35 -4.09 0.71 12.61
C PHE A 35 -4.37 2.19 12.84
N SER A 36 -4.79 2.89 11.80
CA SER A 36 -5.39 4.21 11.91
C SER A 36 -6.57 4.30 10.96
N ASP A 37 -7.65 4.95 11.38
CA ASP A 37 -8.84 5.06 10.55
C ASP A 37 -9.36 6.49 10.42
N THR A 38 -9.63 6.90 9.18
CA THR A 38 -9.99 8.27 8.82
C THR A 38 -11.26 8.30 7.96
N ILE A 39 -11.89 9.47 7.86
CA ILE A 39 -12.95 9.71 6.87
C ILE A 39 -12.27 10.27 5.63
N GLY A 40 -12.49 9.64 4.48
CA GLY A 40 -12.06 10.15 3.19
C GLY A 40 -13.24 10.53 2.32
N THR A 41 -12.94 11.26 1.24
CA THR A 41 -13.95 11.90 0.40
C THR A 41 -13.98 11.40 -1.04
N ASP A 42 -13.08 10.49 -1.43
CA ASP A 42 -12.97 9.99 -2.81
C ASP A 42 -12.52 8.52 -2.88
N PRO A 43 -13.47 7.54 -2.87
CA PRO A 43 -14.90 7.75 -2.61
C PRO A 43 -15.18 8.17 -1.15
N ILE A 44 -16.34 8.77 -0.91
CA ILE A 44 -16.76 9.13 0.45
C ILE A 44 -16.92 7.85 1.30
N GLY A 45 -16.19 7.75 2.42
CA GLY A 45 -16.19 6.56 3.25
C GLY A 45 -15.17 6.59 4.39
N PHE A 46 -14.99 5.43 5.02
CA PHE A 46 -13.99 5.19 6.06
C PHE A 46 -12.78 4.49 5.48
N TYR A 47 -11.59 4.99 5.78
CA TYR A 47 -10.33 4.43 5.32
C TYR A 47 -9.60 3.86 6.52
N LEU A 48 -9.31 2.57 6.50
CA LEU A 48 -8.49 1.87 7.48
C LEU A 48 -7.09 1.71 6.89
N ASP A 49 -6.15 2.50 7.39
CA ASP A 49 -4.73 2.32 7.11
C ASP A 49 -4.16 1.28 8.06
N VAL A 50 -3.53 0.26 7.47
CA VAL A 50 -2.89 -0.85 8.17
C VAL A 50 -1.41 -0.80 7.84
N THR A 51 -0.57 -0.77 8.86
CA THR A 51 0.87 -0.98 8.69
C THR A 51 1.26 -2.31 9.31
N ALA A 52 1.87 -3.19 8.51
CA ALA A 52 2.29 -4.51 8.96
C ALA A 52 3.77 -4.77 8.61
N ASP A 53 4.46 -5.51 9.48
CA ASP A 53 5.81 -5.99 9.23
C ASP A 53 5.74 -7.28 8.40
N VAL A 54 5.57 -7.12 7.08
CA VAL A 54 5.44 -8.21 6.11
C VAL A 54 6.32 -7.95 4.90
N ASP A 55 6.82 -9.03 4.29
CA ASP A 55 7.57 -8.98 3.04
C ASP A 55 6.69 -8.52 1.87
N ASP A 56 5.43 -8.93 1.86
CA ASP A 56 4.44 -8.58 0.84
C ASP A 56 3.10 -8.24 1.49
N THR A 57 2.51 -7.09 1.12
CA THR A 57 1.19 -6.69 1.59
C THR A 57 0.07 -7.56 1.02
N ASP A 58 0.31 -8.26 -0.09
CA ASP A 58 -0.67 -9.18 -0.68
C ASP A 58 -1.05 -10.30 0.30
N GLU A 59 -0.13 -10.74 1.17
CA GLU A 59 -0.45 -11.73 2.22
C GLU A 59 -1.45 -11.21 3.27
N VAL A 60 -1.47 -9.89 3.49
CA VAL A 60 -2.46 -9.25 4.38
C VAL A 60 -3.77 -9.03 3.62
N TRP A 61 -3.70 -8.73 2.32
CA TRP A 61 -4.87 -8.59 1.46
C TRP A 61 -5.65 -9.89 1.35
N GLU A 62 -4.98 -11.00 1.04
CA GLU A 62 -5.57 -12.33 0.94
C GLU A 62 -6.29 -12.75 2.23
N LEU A 63 -5.80 -12.30 3.40
CA LEU A 63 -6.41 -12.59 4.70
C LEU A 63 -7.78 -11.92 4.87
N ILE A 64 -7.99 -10.72 4.29
CA ILE A 64 -9.15 -9.88 4.57
C ILE A 64 -10.09 -9.71 3.37
N VAL A 65 -9.65 -10.01 2.15
CA VAL A 65 -10.35 -9.63 0.92
C VAL A 65 -11.78 -10.17 0.87
N ASP A 66 -11.99 -11.46 1.17
CA ASP A 66 -13.32 -12.07 1.14
C ASP A 66 -14.26 -11.36 2.11
N ARG A 67 -13.81 -11.13 3.35
CA ARG A 67 -14.63 -10.47 4.36
C ARG A 67 -14.84 -8.99 4.06
N LEU A 68 -13.85 -8.31 3.50
CA LEU A 68 -13.96 -6.92 3.08
C LEU A 68 -14.98 -6.75 1.95
N VAL A 69 -15.03 -7.69 1.01
CA VAL A 69 -16.06 -7.72 -0.04
C VAL A 69 -17.45 -7.88 0.57
N ASP A 70 -17.64 -8.81 1.49
CA ASP A 70 -18.94 -8.95 2.19
C ASP A 70 -19.34 -7.65 2.91
N ILE A 71 -18.39 -7.00 3.59
CA ILE A 71 -18.62 -5.71 4.27
C ILE A 71 -19.06 -4.63 3.28
N GLN A 72 -18.44 -4.55 2.10
CA GLN A 72 -18.71 -3.50 1.11
C GLN A 72 -19.98 -3.78 0.29
N VAL A 73 -20.22 -5.03 -0.07
CA VAL A 73 -21.28 -5.43 -1.01
C VAL A 73 -22.53 -5.87 -0.28
N GLU A 74 -22.41 -6.83 0.63
CA GLU A 74 -23.57 -7.43 1.32
C GLU A 74 -24.04 -6.55 2.49
N ASP A 75 -23.10 -6.02 3.27
CA ASP A 75 -23.42 -5.15 4.41
C ASP A 75 -23.61 -3.67 4.00
N GLU A 76 -23.27 -3.32 2.76
CA GLU A 76 -23.32 -1.98 2.15
C GLU A 76 -22.55 -0.91 2.95
N LEU A 77 -21.40 -1.27 3.53
CA LEU A 77 -20.59 -0.38 4.35
C LEU A 77 -19.44 0.25 3.53
N PRO A 78 -19.32 1.59 3.49
CA PRO A 78 -18.27 2.28 2.74
C PRO A 78 -16.94 2.27 3.52
N ILE A 79 -16.29 1.12 3.60
CA ILE A 79 -14.98 0.93 4.24
C ILE A 79 -13.95 0.56 3.19
N GLN A 80 -12.86 1.31 3.11
CA GLN A 80 -11.68 1.05 2.30
C GLN A 80 -10.51 0.67 3.22
N VAL A 81 -9.62 -0.18 2.71
CA VAL A 81 -8.40 -0.60 3.44
C VAL A 81 -7.18 -0.27 2.60
N SER A 82 -6.21 0.40 3.22
CA SER A 82 -4.90 0.68 2.65
C SER A 82 -3.86 -0.12 3.43
N LEU A 83 -3.09 -0.95 2.72
CA LEU A 83 -2.06 -1.79 3.32
C LEU A 83 -0.69 -1.17 3.06
N HIS A 84 0.10 -1.06 4.12
CA HIS A 84 1.44 -0.50 4.07
C HIS A 84 2.42 -1.44 4.76
N GLN A 85 3.63 -1.53 4.22
CA GLN A 85 4.74 -2.11 4.96
C GLN A 85 5.25 -1.12 6.00
N THR A 86 5.90 -1.64 7.05
CA THR A 86 6.68 -0.80 7.98
C THR A 86 7.68 0.10 7.23
N PRO A 87 7.92 1.33 7.71
CA PRO A 87 8.91 2.24 7.10
C PRO A 87 10.28 1.58 6.88
N GLU A 88 10.73 0.75 7.82
CA GLU A 88 12.01 0.05 7.75
C GLU A 88 12.12 -0.87 6.53
N ARG A 89 11.04 -1.59 6.21
CA ARG A 89 10.96 -2.45 5.01
C ARG A 89 10.89 -1.64 3.73
N GLN A 90 10.08 -0.58 3.72
CA GLN A 90 10.00 0.32 2.56
C GLN A 90 11.36 0.94 2.25
N GLU A 91 12.08 1.40 3.27
CA GLU A 91 13.44 1.93 3.11
C GLU A 91 14.42 0.87 2.58
N ALA A 92 14.37 -0.36 3.08
CA ALA A 92 15.22 -1.44 2.61
C ALA A 92 14.97 -1.75 1.12
N ALA A 93 13.71 -1.90 0.73
CA ALA A 93 13.30 -2.13 -0.66
C ALA A 93 13.75 -0.97 -1.57
N TRP A 94 13.60 0.27 -1.10
CA TRP A 94 14.04 1.45 -1.86
C TRP A 94 15.56 1.47 -2.06
N ARG A 95 16.35 1.15 -1.03
CA ARG A 95 17.82 1.05 -1.14
C ARG A 95 18.25 -0.01 -2.14
N GLU A 96 17.62 -1.18 -2.10
CA GLU A 96 17.89 -2.26 -3.05
C GLU A 96 17.54 -1.86 -4.49
N TYR A 97 16.38 -1.24 -4.69
CA TYR A 97 15.97 -0.71 -5.99
C TYR A 97 16.97 0.31 -6.54
N LEU A 98 17.43 1.25 -5.69
CA LEU A 98 18.43 2.24 -6.09
C LEU A 98 19.79 1.60 -6.43
N ALA A 99 20.24 0.61 -5.66
CA ALA A 99 21.48 -0.11 -5.93
C ALA A 99 21.41 -0.86 -7.28
N THR A 100 20.28 -1.52 -7.54
CA THR A 100 20.03 -2.22 -8.80
C THR A 100 20.03 -1.26 -10.00
N ARG A 101 19.37 -0.10 -9.88
CA ARG A 101 19.42 0.92 -10.93
C ARG A 101 20.81 1.52 -11.14
N ALA A 102 21.60 1.69 -10.07
CA ALA A 102 22.97 2.20 -10.19
C ALA A 102 23.85 1.20 -10.96
N ALA A 103 23.81 -0.09 -10.60
CA ALA A 103 24.57 -1.14 -11.29
C ALA A 103 24.18 -1.27 -12.78
N ALA A 104 22.89 -1.11 -13.10
CA ALA A 104 22.43 -1.12 -14.49
C ALA A 104 23.00 0.06 -15.30
N LYS A 105 23.00 1.27 -14.73
CA LYS A 105 23.59 2.46 -15.37
C LYS A 105 25.10 2.33 -15.56
N GLU A 106 25.81 1.77 -14.58
CA GLU A 106 27.25 1.50 -14.69
C GLU A 106 27.54 0.52 -15.82
N SER A 107 26.76 -0.57 -15.90
CA SER A 107 26.89 -1.56 -16.97
C SER A 107 26.65 -0.94 -18.36
N GLU A 108 25.62 -0.10 -18.49
CA GLU A 108 25.33 0.64 -19.72
C GLU A 108 26.47 1.59 -20.11
N ALA A 109 27.04 2.31 -19.14
CA ALA A 109 28.17 3.20 -19.37
C ALA A 109 29.44 2.45 -19.81
N VAL A 110 29.70 1.28 -19.22
CA VAL A 110 30.81 0.39 -19.60
C VAL A 110 30.63 -0.10 -21.04
N VAL A 111 29.44 -0.57 -21.41
CA VAL A 111 29.13 -1.01 -22.77
C VAL A 111 29.27 0.14 -23.77
N SER A 112 28.70 1.31 -23.47
CA SER A 112 28.79 2.50 -24.33
C SER A 112 30.24 2.95 -24.57
N ARG A 113 31.07 2.97 -23.51
CA ARG A 113 32.50 3.30 -23.62
C ARG A 113 33.26 2.25 -24.44
N ALA A 114 32.98 0.96 -24.25
CA ALA A 114 33.62 -0.11 -25.02
C ALA A 114 33.27 -0.03 -26.51
N VAL A 115 32.01 0.22 -26.85
CA VAL A 115 31.55 0.42 -28.24
C VAL A 115 32.22 1.65 -28.86
N THR A 116 32.26 2.77 -28.14
CA THR A 116 32.92 4.00 -28.62
C THR A 116 34.41 3.79 -28.87
N ALA A 117 35.10 3.09 -27.98
CA ALA A 117 36.51 2.77 -28.13
C ALA A 117 36.78 1.84 -29.33
N ALA A 118 35.92 0.83 -29.54
CA ALA A 118 36.03 -0.09 -30.66
C ALA A 118 35.81 0.60 -32.02
N LEU A 119 34.89 1.57 -32.09
CA LEU A 119 34.62 2.37 -33.29
C LEU A 119 35.69 3.44 -33.57
N ALA A 120 36.56 3.74 -32.60
CA ALA A 120 37.60 4.76 -32.72
C ALA A 120 38.98 4.19 -33.12
N LEU A 121 39.10 2.87 -33.33
CA LEU A 121 40.33 2.26 -33.83
C LEU A 121 40.44 2.50 -35.35
N PRO A 122 41.55 3.07 -35.86
CA PRO A 122 41.79 3.16 -37.30
C PRO A 122 42.16 1.79 -37.89
N ASP A 123 41.74 1.55 -39.14
CA ASP A 123 42.09 0.38 -39.97
C ASP A 123 43.60 0.19 -40.16
#